data_AF-A0A842MLM5-F1
#
_entry.id   AF-A0A842MLM5-F1
#
_cell.length_a   1.000
_cell.length_b   1.000
_cell.length_c   1.000
_cell.angle_alpha   90.00
_cell.angle_beta   90.00
_cell.angle_gamma   90.00
#
_symmetry.space_group_name_H-M   'P 1'
#
loop_
_entity.id
_entity.type
_entity.pdbx_description
1 polymer ?
#
loop_
_entity_poly.entity_id
_entity_poly.type
_entity_poly.pdbx_seq_one_letter_code
_entity_poly.pdbx_strand_id
1 'polypeptide(L)' 'MKRVERGAKKRYRCINCSRLISEEEYNTYHGYCQECYETEIAEIDFEEE' A
#
# COMPACT_ATOMS: atom_id res chain seq x y z
N MET A 1 -28.62 -25.51 -3.14
CA MET A 1 -27.44 -25.16 -2.32
C MET A 1 -27.06 -23.71 -2.64
N LYS A 2 -27.38 -22.74 -1.78
CA LYS A 2 -27.08 -21.31 -2.02
C LYS A 2 -25.61 -21.05 -1.62
N ARG A 3 -24.70 -20.93 -2.60
CA ARG A 3 -23.31 -20.50 -2.36
C ARG A 3 -23.29 -18.97 -2.28
N VAL A 4 -23.25 -18.45 -1.07
CA VAL A 4 -22.93 -17.04 -0.82
C VAL A 4 -21.45 -16.85 -1.10
N GLU A 5 -21.14 -16.26 -2.24
CA GLU A 5 -19.80 -15.77 -2.56
C GLU A 5 -19.48 -14.65 -1.57
N ARG A 6 -18.85 -15.01 -0.45
CA ARG A 6 -18.34 -14.07 0.54
C ARG A 6 -17.34 -13.19 -0.17
N GLY A 7 -17.74 -11.95 -0.47
CA GLY A 7 -16.87 -10.91 -0.98
C GLY A 7 -15.63 -10.81 -0.09
N ALA A 8 -14.52 -11.38 -0.57
CA ALA A 8 -13.23 -11.26 0.06
C ALA A 8 -12.82 -9.80 -0.12
N LYS A 9 -13.09 -8.97 0.91
CA LYS A 9 -12.54 -7.62 0.97
C LYS A 9 -11.03 -7.76 0.82
N LYS A 10 -10.48 -7.36 -0.34
CA LYS A 10 -9.04 -7.35 -0.58
C LYS A 10 -8.42 -6.51 0.51
N ARG A 11 -7.64 -7.15 1.38
CA ARG A 11 -6.91 -6.47 2.45
C ARG A 11 -5.53 -6.15 1.92
N TYR A 12 -5.27 -4.87 1.67
CA TYR A 12 -3.96 -4.40 1.26
C TYR A 12 -3.06 -4.24 2.49
N ARG A 13 -1.79 -4.58 2.35
CA ARG A 13 -0.81 -4.53 3.43
C ARG A 13 0.46 -3.87 2.92
N CYS A 14 1.05 -3.02 3.76
CA CYS A 14 2.35 -2.42 3.50
C CYS A 14 3.42 -3.50 3.39
N ILE A 15 4.26 -3.43 2.35
CA ILE A 15 5.33 -4.41 2.11
C ILE A 15 6.41 -4.37 3.21
N ASN A 16 6.70 -3.19 3.75
CA ASN A 16 7.75 -3.00 4.75
C ASN A 16 7.29 -3.39 6.18
N CYS A 17 6.22 -2.76 6.67
CA CYS A 17 5.77 -2.93 8.06
C CYS A 17 4.58 -3.88 8.22
N SER A 18 4.05 -4.46 7.14
CA SER A 18 2.87 -5.35 7.14
C SER A 18 1.58 -4.74 7.70
N ARG A 19 1.56 -3.42 7.93
CA ARG A 19 0.38 -2.67 8.37
C ARG A 19 -0.74 -2.79 7.35
N LEU A 20 -1.98 -2.95 7.82
CA LEU A 20 -3.15 -2.91 6.95
C LEU A 20 -3.30 -1.50 6.39
N ILE A 21 -3.33 -1.39 5.07
CA ILE A 21 -3.51 -0.15 4.33
C ILE A 21 -4.73 -0.24 3.43
N SER A 22 -5.22 0.91 2.98
CA SER A 22 -6.30 0.99 2.01
C SER A 22 -5.80 0.66 0.60
N GLU A 23 -6.73 0.35 -0.32
CA GLU A 23 -6.41 0.20 -1.74
C GLU A 23 -5.78 1.48 -2.31
N GLU A 24 -6.30 2.64 -1.91
CA GLU A 24 -5.80 3.95 -2.30
C GLU A 24 -4.34 4.12 -1.85
N GLU A 25 -4.03 3.84 -0.58
CA GLU A 25 -2.64 3.88 -0.10
C GLU A 25 -1.75 2.88 -0.84
N TYR A 26 -2.22 1.67 -1.08
CA TYR A 26 -1.47 0.67 -1.83
C TYR A 26 -1.15 1.13 -3.27
N ASN A 27 -2.07 1.83 -3.94
CA ASN A 27 -1.82 2.34 -5.29
C ASN A 27 -0.98 3.63 -5.28
N THR A 28 -1.25 4.56 -4.36
CA THR A 28 -0.55 5.85 -4.24
C THR A 28 0.91 5.66 -3.81
N TYR A 29 1.14 4.78 -2.84
CA TYR A 29 2.44 4.55 -2.25
C TYR A 29 3.09 3.25 -2.75
N HIS A 30 2.64 2.74 -3.91
CA HIS A 30 3.21 1.56 -4.58
C HIS A 30 3.35 0.31 -3.69
N GLY A 31 2.40 0.10 -2.79
CA GLY A 31 2.36 -1.03 -1.87
C GLY A 31 2.99 -0.76 -0.50
N TYR A 32 3.46 0.46 -0.26
CA TYR A 32 3.87 0.93 1.06
C TYR A 32 2.73 1.66 1.78
N CYS A 33 2.89 1.87 3.08
CA CYS A 33 2.10 2.89 3.79
C CYS A 33 2.81 4.24 3.64
N GLN A 34 2.07 5.33 3.82
CA GLN A 34 2.61 6.68 3.79
C GLN A 34 3.96 6.82 4.52
N GLU A 35 4.05 6.37 5.78
CA GLU A 35 5.28 6.49 6.58
C GLU A 35 6.49 5.78 5.95
N CYS A 36 6.30 4.58 5.40
CA CYS A 36 7.37 3.82 4.77
C CYS A 36 7.73 4.38 3.39
N TYR A 37 6.73 4.87 2.65
CA TYR A 37 6.95 5.52 1.36
C TYR A 37 7.73 6.83 1.51
N GLU A 38 7.36 7.68 2.48
CA GLU A 38 8.11 8.91 2.77
C GLU A 38 9.55 8.60 3.19
N THR A 39 9.78 7.51 3.92
CA THR A 39 11.14 7.07 4.28
C THR A 39 11.94 6.65 3.04
N GLU A 40 11.34 5.90 2.11
CA GLU A 40 12.01 5.43 0.88
C GLU A 40 12.22 6.58 -0.12
N ILE A 41 11.25 7.48 -0.27
CA ILE A 41 11.26 8.61 -1.19
C ILE A 41 12.17 9.74 -0.70
N ALA A 42 12.30 9.92 0.62
CA ALA A 42 13.25 10.88 1.18
C ALA A 42 14.71 10.59 0.78
N GLU A 43 15.02 9.37 0.34
CA GLU A 43 16.33 9.03 -0.22
C GLU A 43 16.45 9.31 -1.73
N ILE A 44 15.33 9.58 -2.41
CA ILE A 44 15.26 9.97 -3.82
C ILE A 44 15.23 11.49 -3.88
N ASP A 45 16.37 12.10 -3.59
CA ASP A 45 16.63 13.50 -3.94
C ASP A 45 16.51 13.58 -5.48
N PHE A 46 15.39 14.10 -5.96
CA PHE A 46 15.16 14.37 -7.39
C PHE A 46 16.11 15.50 -7.78
N GLU A 47 17.34 15.14 -8.12
CA GLU A 47 18.32 15.99 -8.78
C GLU A 47 17.79 16.26 -10.21
N GLU A 48 16.89 17.22 -10.33
CA GLU A 48 16.45 17.76 -11.62
C GLU A 48 17.42 18.88 -12.02
N GLU A 49 18.35 18.54 -12.92
CA GLU A 49 19.32 19.44 -13.59
C GLU A 49 18.63 20.52 -14.44
#